data_AF-A0A7D9JRQ9-F1
#
_entry.id   AF-A0A7D9JRQ9-F1
#
_cell.length_a   1.000
_cell.length_b   1.000
_cell.length_c   1.000
_cell.angle_alpha   90.00
_cell.angle_beta   90.00
_cell.angle_gamma   90.00
#
_symmetry.space_group_name_H-M   'P 1'
#
loop_
_entity.id
_entity.type
_entity.pdbx_description
1 polymer ?
#
loop_
_entity_poly.entity_id
_entity_poly.type
_entity_poly.pdbx_seq_one_letter_code
_entity_poly.pdbx_strand_id
1 'polypeptide(L)'
;MECLHGKAASNSTTDKGSFWFCGQKPSCGFLCTEEDGYLFQTALTAWRATGLTQPICESHRKPAKFRVVKDMLKKSYGRPYFTCASRENPCSLWMWVDEKEIEKPNCYHNEPCAVKRVKKQGPNTDTFGGSHAYA
;
A
#
# COMPACT_ATOMS: atom_id res chain seq x y z
N MET A 1 2.78 7.13 17.11
CA MET A 1 2.23 6.72 15.79
C MET A 1 2.49 7.82 14.78
N GLU A 2 2.86 7.44 13.55
CA GLU A 2 3.19 8.40 12.49
C GLU A 2 2.27 8.23 11.29
N CYS A 3 2.01 9.33 10.57
CA CYS A 3 1.27 9.32 9.32
C CYS A 3 2.17 8.97 8.12
N LEU A 4 1.60 8.93 6.91
CA LEU A 4 2.34 8.61 5.69
C LEU A 4 3.43 9.64 5.35
N HIS A 5 3.37 10.85 5.90
CA HIS A 5 4.41 11.87 5.73
C HIS A 5 5.67 11.64 6.59
N GLY A 6 5.71 10.59 7.43
CA GLY A 6 6.78 10.44 8.41
C GLY A 6 6.67 11.38 9.61
N LYS A 7 5.53 12.05 9.79
CA LYS A 7 5.28 12.98 10.90
C LYS A 7 4.32 12.36 11.93
N ALA A 8 4.41 12.81 13.18
CA ALA A 8 3.51 12.41 14.24
C ALA A 8 2.03 12.62 13.82
N ALA A 9 1.21 11.59 14.05
CA ALA A 9 -0.22 11.66 13.82
C ALA A 9 -0.93 12.33 15.00
N SER A 10 -1.99 13.09 14.70
CA SER A 10 -2.87 13.67 15.72
C SER A 10 -3.80 12.59 16.25
N ASN A 11 -4.10 12.60 17.55
CA ASN A 11 -5.07 11.70 18.16
C ASN A 11 -6.39 12.44 18.42
N SER A 12 -7.50 11.74 18.28
CA SER A 12 -8.82 12.20 18.73
C SER A 12 -9.53 11.03 19.41
N THR A 13 -10.17 11.31 20.53
CA THR A 13 -10.97 10.34 21.28
C THR A 13 -12.45 10.70 21.18
N THR A 14 -13.29 9.69 20.96
CA THR A 14 -14.75 9.80 20.90
C THR A 14 -15.37 8.77 21.84
N ASP A 15 -16.69 8.82 21.99
CA ASP A 15 -17.50 7.78 22.66
C ASP A 15 -17.28 6.37 22.05
N LYS A 16 -16.88 6.30 20.78
CA LYS A 16 -16.59 5.06 20.04
C LYS A 16 -15.12 4.65 20.08
N GLY A 17 -14.30 5.29 20.90
CA GLY A 17 -12.88 5.02 21.06
C GLY A 17 -11.96 6.07 20.43
N SER A 18 -10.66 5.79 20.46
CA SER A 18 -9.62 6.71 19.95
C SER A 18 -9.16 6.34 18.54
N PHE A 19 -8.79 7.35 17.77
CA PHE A 19 -8.17 7.19 16.47
C PHE A 19 -7.09 8.24 16.23
N TRP A 20 -6.09 7.85 15.45
CA TRP A 20 -5.05 8.73 14.94
C TRP A 20 -5.30 9.10 13.49
N PHE A 21 -5.00 10.34 13.14
CA PHE A 21 -5.18 10.88 11.79
C PHE A 21 -4.05 11.85 11.41
N CYS A 22 -3.90 12.08 10.10
CA CYS A 22 -2.94 13.07 9.61
C CYS A 22 -3.48 14.50 9.78
N GLY A 23 -2.82 15.29 10.63
CA GLY A 23 -3.07 16.73 10.78
C GLY A 23 -2.37 17.63 9.76
N GLN A 24 -1.55 17.07 8.86
CA GLN A 24 -0.82 17.86 7.85
C GLN A 24 -1.74 18.33 6.72
N LYS A 25 -1.37 19.46 6.09
CA LYS A 25 -2.00 19.99 4.86
C LYS A 25 -0.96 20.04 3.74
N PRO A 26 -1.21 19.45 2.55
CA PRO A 26 -2.34 18.58 2.25
C PRO A 26 -2.32 17.30 3.10
N SER A 27 -3.50 16.74 3.42
CA SER A 27 -3.60 15.52 4.21
C SER A 27 -3.26 14.29 3.37
N CYS A 28 -2.48 13.37 3.91
CA CYS A 28 -2.23 12.06 3.29
C CYS A 28 -3.37 11.06 3.51
N GLY A 29 -4.47 11.48 4.17
CA GLY A 29 -5.62 10.60 4.42
C GLY A 29 -5.35 9.47 5.41
N PHE A 30 -4.24 9.52 6.15
CA PHE A 30 -3.95 8.59 7.25
C PHE A 30 -5.07 8.64 8.29
N LEU A 31 -5.58 7.47 8.63
CA LEU A 31 -6.58 7.24 9.67
C LEU A 31 -6.39 5.82 10.20
N CYS A 32 -6.13 5.68 11.49
CA CYS A 32 -5.92 4.41 12.19
C CYS A 32 -6.67 4.46 13.52
N THR A 33 -7.49 3.46 13.84
CA THR A 33 -8.08 3.35 15.19
C THR A 33 -7.04 2.84 16.17
N GLU A 34 -7.32 2.99 17.47
CA GLU A 34 -6.48 2.45 18.55
C GLU A 34 -6.23 0.95 18.43
N GLU A 35 -7.30 0.20 18.20
CA GLU A 35 -7.30 -1.26 18.07
C GLU A 35 -6.43 -1.77 16.91
N ASP A 36 -6.37 -1.03 15.80
CA ASP A 36 -5.61 -1.42 14.62
C ASP A 36 -4.15 -0.94 14.63
N GLY A 37 -3.73 -0.28 15.71
CA GLY A 37 -2.46 0.45 15.75
C GLY A 37 -1.24 -0.41 15.42
N TYR A 38 -1.20 -1.64 15.95
CA TYR A 38 -0.10 -2.57 15.68
C TYR A 38 -0.04 -3.01 14.21
N LEU A 39 -1.19 -3.37 13.63
CA LEU A 39 -1.30 -3.79 12.23
C LEU A 39 -0.88 -2.65 11.30
N PHE A 40 -1.39 -1.44 11.54
CA PHE A 40 -1.05 -0.28 10.73
C PHE A 40 0.41 0.10 10.85
N GLN A 41 0.99 0.09 12.05
CA GLN A 41 2.39 0.46 12.24
C GLN A 41 3.34 -0.53 11.54
N THR A 42 3.03 -1.83 11.63
CA THR A 42 3.78 -2.89 10.93
C THR A 42 3.70 -2.69 9.41
N ALA A 43 2.49 -2.52 8.88
CA ALA A 43 2.25 -2.29 7.47
C ALA A 43 2.90 -1.01 6.94
N LEU A 44 2.84 0.08 7.71
CA LEU A 44 3.44 1.37 7.35
C LEU A 44 4.97 1.28 7.32
N THR A 45 5.56 0.55 8.26
CA THR A 45 7.00 0.30 8.31
C THR A 45 7.45 -0.50 7.10
N ALA A 46 6.72 -1.58 6.77
CA ALA A 46 7.00 -2.38 5.59
C ALA A 46 6.89 -1.57 4.29
N TRP A 47 5.84 -0.74 4.16
CA TRP A 47 5.69 0.16 3.01
C TRP A 47 6.84 1.15 2.88
N ARG A 48 7.22 1.83 3.96
CA ARG A 48 8.34 2.79 3.90
C ARG A 48 9.64 2.13 3.48
N ALA A 49 9.89 0.89 3.90
CA ALA A 49 11.04 0.11 3.47
C ALA A 49 11.05 -0.19 1.96
N THR A 50 9.89 -0.14 1.28
CA THR A 50 9.83 -0.29 -0.19
C THR A 50 10.36 0.93 -0.94
N GLY A 51 10.38 2.12 -0.32
CA GLY A 51 10.70 3.38 -0.97
C GLY A 51 9.62 3.90 -1.93
N LEU A 52 8.46 3.23 -2.02
CA LEU A 52 7.37 3.62 -2.90
C LEU A 52 6.68 4.89 -2.39
N THR A 53 6.26 5.74 -3.33
CA THR A 53 5.48 6.95 -3.04
C THR A 53 3.99 6.65 -2.90
N GLN A 54 3.28 7.48 -2.14
CA GLN A 54 1.84 7.37 -2.02
C GLN A 54 1.17 7.68 -3.38
N PRO A 55 0.35 6.77 -3.92
CA PRO A 55 -0.25 6.96 -5.23
C PRO A 55 -1.32 8.06 -5.18
N ILE A 56 -1.44 8.79 -6.28
CA ILE A 56 -2.48 9.80 -6.47
C ILE A 56 -3.61 9.18 -7.26
N CYS A 57 -4.83 9.29 -6.76
CA CYS A 57 -6.01 8.88 -7.49
C CYS A 57 -6.17 9.73 -8.75
N GLU A 58 -6.20 9.10 -9.93
CA GLU A 58 -6.30 9.79 -11.21
C GLU A 58 -7.62 10.56 -11.37
N SER A 59 -8.74 9.92 -11.02
CA SER A 59 -10.08 10.50 -11.15
C SER A 59 -10.31 11.71 -10.25
N HIS A 60 -9.65 11.74 -9.08
CA HIS A 60 -9.93 12.75 -8.05
C HIS A 60 -8.74 13.67 -7.74
N ARG A 61 -7.57 13.39 -8.30
CA ARG A 61 -6.29 14.08 -8.05
C ARG A 61 -5.97 14.27 -6.57
N LYS A 62 -6.30 13.27 -5.74
CA LYS A 62 -6.08 13.25 -4.29
C LYS A 62 -5.22 12.04 -3.89
N PRO A 63 -4.38 12.17 -2.85
CA PRO A 63 -3.63 11.02 -2.32
C PRO A 63 -4.56 9.86 -1.93
N ALA A 64 -4.21 8.65 -2.34
CA ALA A 64 -4.97 7.45 -2.04
C ALA A 64 -4.90 7.10 -0.55
N LYS A 65 -5.97 6.60 0.03
CA LYS A 65 -6.00 6.19 1.44
C LYS A 65 -5.25 4.87 1.63
N PHE A 66 -4.32 4.87 2.57
CA PHE A 66 -3.68 3.65 3.07
C PHE A 66 -4.64 2.89 3.98
N ARG A 67 -4.77 1.58 3.77
CA ARG A 67 -5.62 0.67 4.51
C ARG A 67 -4.90 -0.65 4.73
N VAL A 68 -5.38 -1.40 5.72
CA VAL A 68 -4.90 -2.73 6.05
C VAL A 68 -6.10 -3.67 6.06
N VAL A 69 -5.95 -4.87 5.51
CA VAL A 69 -7.01 -5.89 5.60
C VAL A 69 -7.12 -6.35 7.04
N LYS A 70 -8.31 -6.16 7.64
CA LYS A 70 -8.58 -6.51 9.04
C LYS A 70 -9.30 -7.85 9.22
N ASP A 71 -9.68 -8.49 8.12
CA ASP A 71 -10.37 -9.77 8.15
C ASP A 71 -9.37 -10.89 8.44
N MET A 72 -9.35 -11.36 9.69
CA MET A 72 -8.44 -12.39 10.19
C MET A 72 -8.59 -13.74 9.47
N LEU A 73 -9.73 -14.00 8.83
CA LEU A 73 -9.97 -15.26 8.12
C LEU A 73 -9.37 -15.28 6.72
N LYS A 74 -8.95 -14.13 6.19
CA LYS A 74 -8.33 -14.03 4.87
C LYS A 74 -6.84 -14.25 4.95
N LYS A 75 -6.29 -14.97 3.97
CA LYS A 75 -4.83 -15.07 3.74
C LYS A 75 -4.14 -13.70 3.63
N SER A 76 -4.89 -12.68 3.22
CA SER A 76 -4.40 -11.29 3.10
C SER A 76 -4.51 -10.48 4.39
N TYR A 77 -4.88 -11.06 5.54
CA TYR A 77 -4.94 -10.33 6.81
C TYR A 77 -3.63 -9.59 7.10
N GLY A 78 -3.73 -8.34 7.55
CA GLY A 78 -2.56 -7.49 7.80
C GLY A 78 -1.89 -6.94 6.54
N ARG A 79 -2.30 -7.35 5.33
CA ARG A 79 -1.72 -6.85 4.08
C ARG A 79 -2.21 -5.43 3.79
N PRO A 80 -1.30 -4.47 3.51
CA PRO A 80 -1.69 -3.10 3.20
C PRO A 80 -2.07 -2.87 1.74
N TYR A 81 -3.08 -2.04 1.53
CA TYR A 81 -3.56 -1.62 0.21
C TYR A 81 -3.87 -0.12 0.18
N PHE A 82 -3.78 0.49 -1.00
CA PHE A 82 -4.27 1.84 -1.27
C PHE A 82 -5.66 1.78 -1.91
N THR A 83 -6.50 2.76 -1.61
CA THR A 83 -7.82 2.93 -2.22
C THR A 83 -8.18 4.39 -2.41
N CYS A 84 -9.19 4.69 -3.23
CA CYS A 84 -9.66 6.05 -3.44
C CYS A 84 -10.02 6.77 -2.13
N ALA A 85 -9.66 8.06 -2.02
CA ALA A 85 -10.02 8.89 -0.89
C ALA A 85 -11.47 9.40 -0.92
N SER A 86 -12.10 9.44 -2.09
CA SER A 86 -13.49 9.87 -2.26
C SER A 86 -14.44 8.84 -1.64
N ARG A 87 -15.33 9.28 -0.75
CA ARG A 87 -16.38 8.44 -0.15
C ARG A 87 -17.71 8.53 -0.90
N GLU A 88 -18.04 9.73 -1.40
CA GLU A 88 -19.32 10.01 -2.06
C GLU A 88 -19.36 9.43 -3.47
N ASN A 89 -18.28 9.63 -4.23
CA ASN A 89 -18.11 9.09 -5.58
C ASN A 89 -16.79 8.32 -5.64
N PRO A 90 -16.71 7.10 -5.08
CA PRO A 90 -15.49 6.31 -5.12
C PRO A 90 -15.22 5.87 -6.58
N CYS A 91 -13.96 5.98 -7.00
CA CYS A 91 -13.52 5.32 -8.23
C CYS A 91 -12.94 3.95 -7.87
N SER A 92 -12.67 3.13 -8.89
CA SER A 92 -12.14 1.78 -8.76
C SER A 92 -10.64 1.70 -8.40
N LEU A 93 -10.03 2.79 -7.90
CA LEU A 93 -8.65 2.75 -7.45
C LEU A 93 -8.49 1.76 -6.30
N TRP A 94 -7.72 0.71 -6.54
CA TRP A 94 -7.32 -0.27 -5.56
C TRP A 94 -5.98 -0.87 -5.97
N MET A 95 -5.01 -0.89 -5.06
CA MET A 95 -3.69 -1.48 -5.33
C MET A 95 -3.05 -1.98 -4.04
N TRP A 96 -2.38 -3.12 -4.11
CA TRP A 96 -1.58 -3.57 -2.99
C TRP A 96 -0.33 -2.70 -2.82
N VAL A 97 0.07 -2.51 -1.57
CA VAL A 97 1.20 -1.64 -1.23
C VAL A 97 2.55 -2.35 -1.40
N ASP A 98 2.55 -3.67 -1.26
CA ASP A 98 3.71 -4.55 -1.45
C ASP A 98 3.87 -5.03 -2.90
N GLU A 99 2.91 -4.73 -3.76
CA GLU A 99 3.07 -4.86 -5.20
C GLU A 99 3.96 -3.72 -5.68
N LYS A 100 5.26 -4.01 -5.77
CA LYS A 100 6.13 -3.24 -6.65
C LYS A 100 5.55 -3.39 -8.05
N GLU A 101 4.91 -2.35 -8.58
CA GLU A 101 4.96 -2.12 -10.01
C GLU A 101 6.44 -2.04 -10.35
N ILE A 102 7.02 -3.17 -10.78
CA ILE A 102 8.30 -3.14 -11.45
C ILE A 102 8.00 -2.32 -12.69
N GLU A 103 8.34 -1.03 -12.66
CA GLU A 103 8.45 -0.23 -13.87
C GLU A 103 9.32 -1.04 -14.81
N LYS A 104 8.67 -1.63 -15.82
CA LYS A 104 9.36 -2.45 -16.78
C LYS A 104 10.25 -1.48 -17.54
N PRO A 105 11.59 -1.65 -17.49
CA PRO A 105 12.44 -0.80 -18.31
C PRO A 105 12.00 -0.94 -19.76
N ASN A 106 12.01 0.14 -20.51
CA ASN A 106 11.75 0.05 -21.94
C ASN A 106 12.92 -0.66 -22.62
N CYS A 107 12.62 -1.53 -23.58
CA CYS A 107 13.63 -2.06 -24.48
C CYS A 107 14.13 -0.97 -25.42
N TYR A 108 15.16 -1.26 -26.22
CA TYR A 108 15.68 -0.32 -27.23
C TYR A 108 14.63 0.12 -28.28
N HIS A 109 13.48 -0.56 -28.35
CA HIS A 109 12.34 -0.16 -29.20
C HIS A 109 11.35 0.79 -28.49
N ASN A 110 11.67 1.28 -27.29
CA ASN A 110 10.81 2.10 -26.43
C ASN A 110 9.52 1.41 -25.94
N GLU A 111 9.43 0.09 -26.01
CA GLU A 111 8.32 -0.71 -25.48
C GLU A 111 8.69 -1.36 -24.13
N PRO A 112 7.74 -1.52 -23.18
CA PRO A 112 8.01 -2.15 -21.88
C PRO A 112 8.60 -3.56 -22.03
N CYS A 113 9.72 -3.85 -21.35
CA CYS A 113 10.36 -5.17 -21.43
C CYS A 113 9.46 -6.29 -20.88
N ALA A 114 9.45 -7.44 -21.54
CA ALA A 114 8.80 -8.64 -21.05
C ALA A 114 9.58 -9.23 -19.85
N VAL A 115 8.88 -9.50 -18.75
CA VAL A 115 9.49 -10.16 -17.57
C VAL A 115 9.56 -11.67 -17.83
N LYS A 116 10.76 -12.25 -17.73
CA LYS A 116 10.98 -13.70 -17.82
C LYS A 116 11.72 -14.18 -16.58
N ARG A 117 11.39 -15.39 -16.11
CA ARG A 117 12.08 -16.04 -14.99
C ARG A 117 13.18 -16.97 -15.49
N VAL A 118 14.30 -16.99 -14.79
CA VAL A 118 15.40 -17.93 -15.07
C VAL A 118 14.98 -19.32 -14.62
N LYS A 119 14.73 -20.22 -15.59
CA LYS A 119 14.42 -21.64 -15.32
C LYS A 119 15.67 -22.50 -15.09
N LYS A 120 16.85 -21.96 -15.41
CA LYS A 120 18.13 -22.67 -15.27
C LYS A 120 18.56 -22.68 -13.80
N GLN A 121 18.92 -23.86 -13.29
CA GLN A 121 19.44 -24.02 -11.94
C GLN A 121 20.78 -23.28 -11.77
N GLY A 122 20.93 -22.49 -10.71
CA GLY A 122 22.12 -21.68 -10.46
C GLY A 122 21.88 -20.64 -9.35
N PRO A 123 22.89 -19.84 -8.99
CA PRO A 123 22.81 -18.87 -7.89
C PRO A 123 21.74 -17.79 -8.09
N ASN A 124 21.22 -17.64 -9.30
CA ASN A 124 20.16 -16.69 -9.66
C ASN A 124 18.77 -17.33 -9.80
N THR A 125 18.56 -18.58 -9.36
CA THR A 125 17.20 -19.14 -9.28
C THR A 125 16.44 -18.49 -8.15
N ASP A 126 15.24 -17.98 -8.44
CA ASP A 126 14.30 -17.47 -7.44
C ASP A 126 14.07 -18.50 -6.33
N THR A 127 14.61 -18.25 -5.13
CA THR A 127 14.26 -18.98 -3.91
C THR A 127 13.00 -18.44 -3.23
N PHE A 128 12.35 -17.42 -3.79
CA PHE A 128 11.04 -16.95 -3.32
C PHE A 128 9.92 -17.68 -4.05
N GLY A 129 9.48 -18.79 -3.44
CA GLY A 129 8.27 -19.50 -3.80
C GLY A 129 7.05 -18.57 -3.69
N GLY A 130 6.39 -18.36 -4.83
CA GLY A 130 5.18 -17.56 -4.93
C GLY A 130 4.59 -17.72 -6.32
N SER A 131 3.92 -18.84 -6.54
CA SER A 131 3.09 -19.12 -7.70
C SER A 131 2.00 -18.05 -7.84
N HIS A 132 2.24 -17.05 -8.69
CA HIS A 132 1.16 -16.33 -9.37
C HIS A 132 0.95 -17.04 -10.71
N ALA A 133 0.20 -18.14 -10.65
CA ALA A 133 -0.48 -18.68 -11.81
C ALA A 133 -1.66 -17.73 -12.08
N TYR A 134 -1.60 -17.03 -13.20
CA TYR A 134 -2.80 -16.47 -13.81
C TYR A 134 -3.33 -17.53 -14.78
N ALA A 135 -4.50 -18.06 -14.47
CA ALA A 135 -5.45 -18.65 -15.40
C ALA A 135 -6.83 -18.23 -14.91
#